data_AF-A0A960HYB6-F1
#
_entry.id   AF-A0A960HYB6-F1
#
_cell.length_a   1.000
_cell.length_b   1.000
_cell.length_c   1.000
_cell.angle_alpha   90.00
_cell.angle_beta   90.00
_cell.angle_gamma   90.00
#
_symmetry.space_group_name_H-M   'P 1'
#
loop_
_entity.id
_entity.type
_entity.pdbx_description
1 polymer ?
#
loop_
_entity_poly.entity_id
_entity_poly.type
_entity_poly.pdbx_seq_one_letter_code
_entity_poly.pdbx_strand_id
1 'polypeptide(L)'
;MRRDSRERALSLCYESELRSMSADDVLAELAVAPEPYAVELFLGVERNKEELDVVIAEHAKRWSVSRMPVIDRSLLRLATFELLYQREVPAAVVLDEAVTLAKRFSTEDSGRFVNGVLASVAAETRPAGEIKVKAAPADQNFSFTSPVMRSDAQEVEVVEFDDPGHVDDSDSDAHVASLDVP
;
A
#
# COMPACT_ATOMS: atom_id res chain seq x y z
N MET A 1 -21.97 11.75 7.24
CA MET A 1 -21.09 11.26 8.33
C MET A 1 -20.16 10.10 7.94
N ARG A 2 -20.57 9.04 7.22
CA ARG A 2 -19.58 8.09 6.62
C ARG A 2 -19.11 8.49 5.22
N ARG A 3 -20.03 8.99 4.38
CA ARG A 3 -19.71 9.49 3.03
C ARG A 3 -18.69 10.63 3.06
N ASP A 4 -18.91 11.64 3.89
CA ASP A 4 -17.99 12.79 4.03
C ASP A 4 -16.59 12.34 4.47
N SER A 5 -16.51 11.33 5.34
CA SER A 5 -15.24 10.75 5.77
C SER A 5 -14.52 10.03 4.63
N ARG A 6 -15.24 9.27 3.79
CA ARG A 6 -14.66 8.63 2.59
C ARG A 6 -14.19 9.65 1.57
N GLU A 7 -14.98 10.70 1.33
CA GLU A 7 -14.60 11.80 0.45
C GLU A 7 -13.33 12.50 0.95
N ARG A 8 -13.25 12.75 2.26
CA ARG A 8 -12.06 13.33 2.87
C ARG A 8 -10.85 12.41 2.77
N ALA A 9 -11.01 11.11 3.04
CA ALA A 9 -9.96 10.11 2.91
C ALA A 9 -9.46 10.00 1.45
N LEU A 10 -10.38 9.97 0.48
CA LEU A 10 -10.05 9.98 -0.95
C LEU A 10 -9.21 11.21 -1.32
N SER A 11 -9.58 12.38 -0.79
CA SER A 11 -8.86 13.63 -1.03
C SER A 11 -7.45 13.58 -0.44
N LEU A 12 -7.27 12.98 0.75
CA LEU A 12 -5.95 12.76 1.37
C LEU A 12 -5.09 11.80 0.56
N CYS A 13 -5.63 10.66 0.10
CA CYS A 13 -4.92 9.71 -0.76
C CYS A 13 -4.47 10.39 -2.07
N TYR A 14 -5.35 11.18 -2.68
CA TYR A 14 -5.04 11.94 -3.89
C TYR A 14 -3.93 12.98 -3.66
N GLU A 15 -4.01 13.74 -2.57
CA GLU A 15 -3.02 14.75 -2.21
C GLU A 15 -1.64 14.14 -1.93
N SER A 16 -1.60 13.09 -1.10
CA SER A 16 -0.41 12.28 -0.79
C SER A 16 0.31 11.85 -2.06
N GLU A 17 -0.43 11.26 -3.01
CA GLU A 17 0.15 10.74 -4.24
C GLU A 17 0.58 11.85 -5.21
N LEU A 18 -0.24 12.90 -5.37
CA LEU A 18 0.07 14.02 -6.26
C LEU A 18 1.34 14.77 -5.81
N ARG A 19 1.52 14.91 -4.49
CA ARG A 19 2.65 15.63 -3.89
C ARG A 19 3.83 14.71 -3.56
N SER A 20 3.65 13.39 -3.72
CA SER A 20 4.63 12.37 -3.31
C SER A 20 5.09 12.54 -1.86
N MET A 21 4.13 12.83 -0.97
CA MET A 21 4.37 13.06 0.46
C MET A 21 4.02 11.82 1.27
N SER A 22 4.63 11.70 2.45
CA SER A 22 4.23 10.68 3.41
C SER A 22 2.87 11.02 4.02
N ALA A 23 2.16 10.00 4.51
CA ALA A 23 0.88 10.20 5.18
C ALA A 23 0.99 11.13 6.40
N ASP A 24 2.08 11.01 7.15
CA ASP A 24 2.36 11.83 8.33
C ASP A 24 2.58 13.29 7.94
N ASP A 25 3.33 13.56 6.87
CA ASP A 25 3.57 14.92 6.37
C ASP A 25 2.27 15.56 5.87
N VAL A 26 1.44 14.82 5.13
CA VAL A 26 0.13 15.31 4.66
C VAL A 26 -0.76 15.69 5.83
N LEU A 27 -0.82 14.86 6.87
CA LEU A 27 -1.63 15.14 8.06
C LEU A 27 -1.09 16.32 8.88
N ALA A 28 0.24 16.46 8.97
CA ALA A 28 0.89 17.55 9.70
C ALA A 28 0.65 18.93 9.07
N GLU A 29 0.46 19.00 7.76
CA GLU A 29 0.17 20.26 7.06
C GLU A 29 -1.29 20.74 7.18
N LEU A 30 -2.19 19.91 7.70
CA LEU A 30 -3.60 20.26 7.78
C LEU A 30 -3.85 21.30 8.88
N ALA A 31 -4.48 22.41 8.50
CA ALA A 31 -4.93 23.42 9.46
C ALA A 31 -6.01 22.90 10.42
N VAL A 32 -6.80 21.92 9.98
CA VAL A 32 -7.87 21.29 10.76
C VAL A 32 -7.74 19.79 10.65
N ALA A 33 -7.69 19.11 11.80
CA ALA A 33 -7.64 17.66 11.87
C ALA A 33 -8.90 17.06 11.21
N PRO A 34 -8.77 16.09 10.29
CA PRO A 34 -9.90 15.36 9.74
C PRO A 34 -10.62 14.54 10.80
N GLU A 35 -11.86 14.15 10.50
CA GLU A 35 -12.60 13.19 11.31
C GLU A 35 -11.81 11.87 11.47
N PRO A 36 -11.83 11.22 12.66
CA PRO A 36 -11.03 10.02 12.93
C PRO A 36 -11.21 8.90 11.90
N TYR A 37 -12.45 8.69 11.43
CA TYR A 37 -12.73 7.66 10.43
C TYR A 37 -12.09 7.97 9.07
N ALA A 38 -11.99 9.25 8.68
CA ALA A 38 -11.28 9.63 7.46
C ALA A 38 -9.77 9.37 7.58
N VAL A 39 -9.20 9.65 8.76
CA VAL A 39 -7.78 9.39 9.06
C VAL A 39 -7.50 7.89 9.05
N GLU A 40 -8.38 7.08 9.67
CA GLU A 40 -8.27 5.62 9.68
C GLU A 40 -8.23 5.04 8.27
N LEU A 41 -9.16 5.45 7.42
CA LEU A 41 -9.21 5.01 6.02
C LEU A 41 -7.97 5.44 5.24
N PHE A 42 -7.54 6.70 5.38
CA PHE A 42 -6.35 7.21 4.70
C PHE A 42 -5.07 6.46 5.11
N LEU A 43 -4.81 6.36 6.42
CA LEU A 43 -3.65 5.65 6.93
C LEU A 43 -3.70 4.15 6.60
N GLY A 44 -4.90 3.55 6.62
CA GLY A 44 -5.12 2.18 6.20
C GLY A 44 -4.74 1.95 4.74
N VAL A 45 -5.12 2.86 3.85
CA VAL A 45 -4.73 2.81 2.43
C VAL A 45 -3.22 2.95 2.26
N GLU A 46 -2.60 3.96 2.88
CA GLU A 46 -1.16 4.20 2.69
C GLU A 46 -0.30 3.05 3.24
N ARG A 47 -0.70 2.42 4.36
CA ARG A 47 0.03 1.28 4.94
C ARG A 47 -0.06 0.00 4.10
N ASN A 48 -1.17 -0.20 3.39
CA ASN A 48 -1.42 -1.43 2.63
C ASN A 48 -1.34 -1.20 1.10
N LYS A 49 -0.78 -0.06 0.66
CA LYS A 49 -0.85 0.42 -0.73
C LYS A 49 -0.41 -0.61 -1.76
N GLU A 50 0.68 -1.31 -1.48
CA GLU A 50 1.25 -2.34 -2.36
C GLU A 50 0.35 -3.57 -2.46
N GLU A 51 -0.17 -4.07 -1.33
CA GLU A 51 -1.14 -5.18 -1.29
C GLU A 51 -2.42 -4.82 -2.04
N LEU A 52 -2.94 -3.61 -1.80
CA LEU A 52 -4.13 -3.11 -2.48
C LEU A 52 -3.93 -3.04 -4.00
N ASP A 53 -2.76 -2.57 -4.45
CA ASP A 53 -2.43 -2.51 -5.87
C ASP A 53 -2.35 -3.89 -6.53
N VAL A 54 -1.81 -4.89 -5.83
CA VAL A 54 -1.78 -6.29 -6.29
C VAL A 54 -3.20 -6.81 -6.48
N VAL A 55 -4.05 -6.69 -5.45
CA VAL A 55 -5.45 -7.14 -5.52
C VAL A 55 -6.19 -6.42 -6.66
N ILE A 56 -6.05 -5.10 -6.78
CA ILE A 56 -6.70 -4.34 -7.86
C ILE A 56 -6.21 -4.83 -9.23
N ALA A 57 -4.91 -5.09 -9.40
CA ALA A 57 -4.34 -5.52 -10.67
C ALA A 57 -4.86 -6.89 -11.13
N GLU A 58 -5.09 -7.84 -10.21
CA GLU A 58 -5.66 -9.16 -10.51
C GLU A 58 -7.08 -9.07 -11.10
N HIS A 59 -7.84 -8.05 -10.68
CA HIS A 59 -9.21 -7.83 -11.14
C HIS A 59 -9.31 -6.82 -12.30
N ALA A 60 -8.32 -5.96 -12.50
CA ALA A 60 -8.26 -4.97 -13.58
C ALA A 60 -7.65 -5.53 -14.87
N LYS A 61 -8.17 -6.66 -15.37
CA LYS A 61 -7.61 -7.51 -16.46
C LYS A 61 -7.20 -6.83 -17.79
N ARG A 62 -7.49 -5.54 -17.99
CA ARG A 62 -7.13 -4.77 -19.19
C ARG A 62 -6.43 -3.44 -18.89
N TRP A 63 -6.23 -3.10 -17.62
CA TRP A 63 -5.72 -1.80 -17.18
C TRP A 63 -4.64 -1.98 -16.13
N SER A 64 -3.43 -1.51 -16.44
CA SER A 64 -2.40 -1.38 -15.41
C SER A 64 -2.81 -0.29 -14.42
N VAL A 65 -2.70 -0.59 -13.12
CA VAL A 65 -3.01 0.32 -12.02
C VAL A 65 -2.29 1.67 -12.17
N SER A 66 -1.02 1.65 -12.61
CA SER A 66 -0.22 2.87 -12.82
C SER A 66 -0.73 3.78 -13.95
N ARG A 67 -1.53 3.26 -14.88
CA ARG A 67 -2.11 4.04 -15.99
C ARG A 67 -3.48 4.62 -15.68
N MET A 68 -4.07 4.27 -14.55
CA MET A 68 -5.34 4.83 -14.11
C MET A 68 -5.16 6.31 -13.71
N PRO A 69 -6.18 7.17 -13.89
CA PRO A 69 -6.21 8.48 -13.26
C PRO A 69 -5.94 8.35 -11.77
N VAL A 70 -5.15 9.27 -11.19
CA VAL A 70 -4.77 9.22 -9.77
C VAL A 70 -6.01 9.11 -8.89
N ILE A 71 -7.07 9.86 -9.20
CA ILE A 71 -8.31 9.84 -8.44
C ILE A 71 -9.01 8.47 -8.49
N ASP A 72 -9.04 7.81 -9.66
CA ASP A 72 -9.68 6.50 -9.84
C ASP A 72 -8.87 5.41 -9.12
N ARG A 73 -7.53 5.46 -9.19
CA ARG A 73 -6.64 4.55 -8.47
C ARG A 73 -6.77 4.71 -6.96
N SER A 74 -6.76 5.94 -6.45
CA SER A 74 -6.94 6.23 -5.02
C SER A 74 -8.30 5.75 -4.51
N LEU A 75 -9.35 5.91 -5.33
CA LEU A 75 -10.69 5.43 -5.00
C LEU A 75 -10.77 3.90 -4.97
N LEU A 76 -10.14 3.21 -5.93
CA LEU A 76 -10.06 1.75 -5.92
C LEU A 76 -9.31 1.24 -4.70
N ARG A 77 -8.16 1.84 -4.34
CA ARG A 77 -7.42 1.49 -3.13
C ARG A 77 -8.26 1.67 -1.87
N LEU A 78 -8.94 2.81 -1.74
CA LEU A 78 -9.83 3.10 -0.61
C LEU A 78 -10.94 2.06 -0.46
N ALA A 79 -11.65 1.75 -1.54
CA ALA A 79 -12.74 0.79 -1.51
C ALA A 79 -12.24 -0.65 -1.29
N THR A 80 -11.12 -1.04 -1.89
CA THR A 80 -10.50 -2.35 -1.66
C THR A 80 -10.03 -2.49 -0.21
N PHE A 81 -9.46 -1.44 0.39
CA PHE A 81 -9.11 -1.43 1.81
C PHE A 81 -10.35 -1.69 2.68
N GLU A 82 -11.46 -1.00 2.41
CA GLU A 82 -12.71 -1.27 3.13
C GLU A 82 -13.18 -2.71 2.94
N LEU A 83 -13.13 -3.24 1.71
CA LEU A 83 -13.52 -4.63 1.44
C LEU A 83 -12.68 -5.64 2.23
N LEU A 84 -11.38 -5.44 2.34
CA LEU A 84 -10.49 -6.37 3.03
C LEU A 84 -10.58 -6.25 4.56
N TYR A 85 -10.53 -5.02 5.09
CA TYR A 85 -10.27 -4.80 6.52
C TYR A 85 -11.47 -4.24 7.31
N GLN A 86 -12.48 -3.64 6.66
CA GLN A 86 -13.65 -3.04 7.32
C GLN A 86 -14.88 -3.97 7.17
N ARG A 87 -14.83 -5.13 7.82
CA ARG A 87 -15.79 -6.24 7.68
C ARG A 87 -17.20 -5.89 8.17
N GLU A 88 -17.31 -4.92 9.06
CA GLU A 88 -18.58 -4.38 9.58
C GLU A 88 -19.31 -3.48 8.58
N VAL A 89 -18.63 -2.97 7.54
CA VAL A 89 -19.28 -2.26 6.43
C VAL A 89 -19.76 -3.28 5.39
N PRO A 90 -21.06 -3.36 5.06
CA PRO A 90 -21.53 -4.28 4.02
C PRO A 90 -20.88 -4.00 2.66
N ALA A 91 -20.51 -5.05 1.91
CA ALA A 91 -19.85 -4.90 0.61
C ALA A 91 -20.66 -4.03 -0.36
N ALA A 92 -21.99 -4.20 -0.39
CA ALA A 92 -22.89 -3.40 -1.22
C ALA A 92 -22.80 -1.89 -0.91
N VAL A 93 -22.60 -1.52 0.37
CA VAL A 93 -22.43 -0.11 0.78
C VAL A 93 -21.09 0.43 0.29
N VAL A 94 -20.01 -0.35 0.40
CA VAL A 94 -18.68 0.05 -0.12
C VAL A 94 -18.75 0.30 -1.62
N LEU A 95 -19.37 -0.61 -2.37
CA LEU A 95 -19.52 -0.49 -3.83
C LEU A 95 -20.37 0.74 -4.22
N ASP A 96 -21.53 0.93 -3.58
CA ASP A 96 -22.42 2.06 -3.89
C ASP A 96 -21.75 3.42 -3.64
N GLU A 97 -21.03 3.55 -2.52
CA GLU A 97 -20.30 4.76 -2.17
C GLU A 97 -19.12 5.00 -3.12
N ALA A 98 -18.38 3.94 -3.49
CA ALA A 98 -17.29 4.06 -4.45
C ALA A 98 -17.78 4.51 -5.83
N VAL A 99 -18.87 3.92 -6.35
CA VAL A 99 -19.45 4.34 -7.63
C VAL A 99 -19.96 5.78 -7.57
N THR A 100 -20.57 6.18 -6.46
CA THR A 100 -21.03 7.56 -6.24
C THR A 100 -19.86 8.54 -6.27
N LEU A 101 -18.75 8.23 -5.59
CA LEU A 101 -17.54 9.06 -5.58
C LEU A 101 -16.87 9.12 -6.96
N ALA A 102 -16.79 8.00 -7.69
CA ALA A 102 -16.25 7.96 -9.04
C ALA A 102 -17.01 8.90 -9.99
N LYS A 103 -18.35 8.87 -9.93
CA LYS A 103 -19.20 9.76 -10.74
C LYS A 103 -19.06 11.23 -10.37
N ARG A 104 -18.73 11.53 -9.11
CA ARG A 104 -18.59 12.90 -8.62
C ARG A 104 -17.23 13.52 -8.98
N PHE A 105 -16.15 12.74 -8.84
CA PHE A 105 -14.78 13.25 -8.95
C PHE A 105 -14.08 12.88 -10.26
N SER A 106 -14.72 12.04 -11.09
CA SER A 106 -14.15 11.53 -12.34
C SER A 106 -15.23 11.52 -13.43
N THR A 107 -15.28 10.48 -14.26
CA THR A 107 -16.22 10.37 -15.39
C THR A 107 -17.29 9.29 -15.16
N GLU A 108 -18.37 9.31 -15.96
CA GLU A 108 -19.37 8.23 -15.96
C GLU A 108 -18.74 6.87 -16.35
N ASP A 109 -17.76 6.88 -17.26
CA ASP A 109 -16.99 5.68 -17.63
C ASP A 109 -16.18 5.14 -16.45
N SER A 110 -15.58 6.02 -15.64
CA SER A 110 -14.89 5.66 -14.41
C SER A 110 -15.84 5.00 -13.41
N GLY A 111 -17.08 5.47 -13.29
CA GLY A 111 -18.10 4.84 -12.44
C GLY A 111 -18.38 3.39 -12.82
N ARG A 112 -18.50 3.09 -14.12
CA ARG A 112 -18.70 1.71 -14.61
C ARG A 112 -17.47 0.84 -14.38
N PHE A 113 -16.29 1.39 -14.64
CA PHE A 113 -15.01 0.70 -14.45
C PHE A 113 -14.80 0.32 -12.97
N VAL A 114 -14.93 1.29 -12.06
CA VAL A 114 -14.77 1.09 -10.61
C VAL A 114 -15.76 0.03 -10.11
N ASN A 115 -17.01 0.09 -10.52
CA ASN A 115 -18.00 -0.92 -10.15
C ASN A 115 -17.60 -2.34 -10.58
N GLY A 116 -17.12 -2.49 -11.83
CA GLY A 116 -16.72 -3.79 -12.37
C GLY A 116 -15.54 -4.41 -11.61
N VAL A 117 -14.52 -3.61 -11.31
CA VAL A 117 -13.35 -4.08 -10.53
C VAL A 117 -13.76 -4.45 -9.11
N LEU A 118 -14.45 -3.56 -8.40
CA LEU A 118 -14.83 -3.79 -7.00
C LEU A 118 -15.83 -4.92 -6.82
N ALA A 119 -16.73 -5.16 -7.78
CA ALA A 119 -17.61 -6.32 -7.77
C ALA A 119 -16.82 -7.64 -7.84
N SER A 120 -15.76 -7.68 -8.64
CA SER A 120 -14.89 -8.85 -8.72
C SER A 120 -14.08 -9.04 -7.44
N VAL A 121 -13.52 -7.97 -6.87
CA VAL A 121 -12.80 -8.00 -5.58
C VAL A 121 -13.73 -8.47 -4.45
N ALA A 122 -14.94 -7.93 -4.37
CA ALA A 122 -15.90 -8.28 -3.32
C ALA A 122 -16.34 -9.75 -3.43
N ALA A 123 -16.52 -10.28 -4.64
CA ALA A 123 -16.88 -11.68 -4.85
C ALA A 123 -15.82 -12.65 -4.32
N GLU A 124 -14.54 -12.28 -4.43
CA GLU A 124 -13.42 -13.09 -3.93
C GLU A 124 -13.21 -12.93 -2.43
N THR A 125 -13.23 -11.69 -1.93
CA THR A 125 -12.85 -11.36 -0.54
C THR A 125 -14.00 -11.54 0.45
N ARG A 126 -15.25 -11.55 -0.03
CA ARG A 126 -16.49 -11.62 0.76
C ARG A 126 -17.51 -12.55 0.09
N PRO A 127 -17.22 -13.87 0.00
CA PRO A 127 -18.15 -14.83 -0.57
C PRO A 127 -19.48 -14.81 0.19
N ALA A 128 -20.59 -15.00 -0.53
CA ALA A 128 -21.93 -14.95 0.04
C ALA A 128 -22.09 -15.97 1.20
N GLY A 129 -22.12 -15.46 2.43
CA GLY A 129 -22.14 -16.27 3.65
C GLY A 129 -21.81 -15.51 4.95
N GLU A 130 -21.14 -14.34 4.87
CA GLU A 130 -20.71 -13.57 6.04
C GLU A 130 -21.59 -12.37 6.42
N ILE A 131 -22.85 -12.30 5.96
CA ILE A 131 -23.75 -11.22 6.38
C ILE A 131 -24.44 -11.60 7.70
N LYS A 132 -23.75 -11.40 8.82
CA LYS A 132 -24.40 -11.20 10.11
C LYS A 132 -24.51 -9.70 10.36
N VAL A 133 -25.65 -9.11 10.01
CA VAL A 133 -26.01 -7.78 10.51
C VAL A 133 -26.31 -7.94 12.00
N LYS A 134 -25.34 -7.63 12.85
CA LYS A 134 -25.59 -7.32 14.25
C LYS A 134 -25.27 -5.84 14.44
N ALA A 135 -26.31 -5.03 14.63
CA ALA A 135 -26.13 -3.69 15.16
C ALA A 135 -25.42 -3.79 16.52
N ALA A 136 -24.36 -3.04 16.71
CA ALA A 136 -23.71 -2.89 18.01
C ALA A 136 -23.36 -1.42 18.27
N PRO A 137 -23.44 -0.99 19.54
CA PRO A 137 -23.61 0.40 19.94
C PRO A 137 -22.29 1.16 20.07
N ALA A 138 -22.44 2.45 20.33
CA ALA A 138 -21.37 3.39 20.64
C ALA A 138 -20.50 2.93 21.83
N ASP A 139 -19.25 3.39 21.81
CA ASP A 139 -18.30 3.44 22.93
C ASP A 139 -17.57 2.14 23.27
N GLN A 140 -16.49 1.79 22.53
CA GLN A 140 -15.42 0.95 23.07
C GLN A 140 -14.03 1.41 22.63
N ASN A 141 -13.21 1.63 23.66
CA ASN A 141 -11.84 2.09 23.70
C ASN A 141 -10.89 1.06 23.03
N PHE A 142 -10.20 1.44 21.95
CA PHE A 142 -9.26 0.54 21.26
C PHE A 142 -7.86 0.65 21.86
N SER A 143 -7.48 -0.36 22.65
CA SER A 143 -6.10 -0.61 23.05
C SER A 143 -5.39 -1.41 21.95
N PHE A 144 -4.40 -0.82 21.30
CA PHE A 144 -3.52 -1.52 20.38
C PHE A 144 -2.35 -2.15 21.13
N THR A 145 -2.41 -3.46 21.32
CA THR A 145 -1.20 -4.28 21.50
C THR A 145 -1.34 -5.54 20.66
N SER A 146 -0.57 -5.62 19.57
CA SER A 146 -0.18 -6.89 18.97
C SER A 146 1.34 -6.87 18.72
N PRO A 147 2.05 -7.96 19.05
CA PRO A 147 3.50 -8.04 18.95
C PRO A 147 3.93 -8.32 17.51
N VAL A 148 4.85 -7.51 16.99
CA VAL A 148 5.69 -7.86 15.84
C VAL A 148 6.79 -8.77 16.36
N MET A 149 6.83 -10.03 15.92
CA MET A 149 8.04 -10.86 15.99
C MET A 149 8.25 -11.64 14.69
N ARG A 150 9.19 -11.06 13.92
CA ARG A 150 10.19 -11.60 12.99
C ARG A 150 9.99 -12.98 12.33
N SER A 151 10.07 -12.93 11.00
CA SER A 151 10.36 -14.04 10.09
C SER A 151 11.76 -14.61 10.30
N ASP A 152 11.86 -15.90 10.01
CA ASP A 152 13.06 -16.74 9.95
C ASP A 152 14.24 -16.07 9.24
N ALA A 153 15.40 -16.08 9.90
CA ALA A 153 16.69 -15.84 9.28
C ALA A 153 17.36 -17.20 9.04
N GLN A 154 17.55 -17.58 7.77
CA GLN A 154 18.47 -18.66 7.42
C GLN A 154 19.92 -18.18 7.65
N GLU A 155 20.69 -19.03 8.33
CA GLU A 155 22.11 -18.88 8.65
C GLU A 155 22.96 -18.67 7.38
N VAL A 156 23.84 -17.68 7.43
CA VAL A 156 24.94 -17.52 6.46
C VAL A 156 26.14 -18.28 7.02
N GLU A 157 26.54 -19.33 6.32
CA GLU A 157 27.69 -20.19 6.64
C GLU A 157 29.00 -19.40 6.48
N VAL A 158 29.84 -19.43 7.52
CA VAL A 158 31.13 -18.73 7.59
C VAL A 158 32.17 -19.63 6.94
N VAL A 159 32.75 -19.19 5.81
CA VAL A 159 33.85 -19.92 5.17
C VAL A 159 35.15 -19.57 5.91
N GLU A 160 35.76 -20.57 6.55
CA GLU A 160 37.10 -20.48 7.14
C GLU A 160 38.15 -20.21 6.04
N PHE A 161 38.90 -19.12 6.18
CA PHE A 161 40.09 -18.86 5.39
C PHE A 161 41.27 -19.59 6.03
N ASP A 162 41.78 -20.61 5.33
CA ASP A 162 42.99 -21.35 5.68
C ASP A 162 44.23 -20.46 5.43
N ASP A 163 45.12 -20.40 6.41
CA ASP A 163 46.36 -19.61 6.42
C ASP A 163 47.54 -20.45 5.90
N PRO A 164 48.13 -20.16 4.71
CA PRO A 164 49.38 -20.79 4.33
C PRO A 164 50.54 -19.86 4.71
N GLY A 165 51.14 -20.17 5.86
CA GLY A 165 52.41 -19.61 6.27
C GLY A 165 53.54 -19.85 5.26
N HIS A 166 54.32 -18.78 5.07
CA HIS A 166 55.78 -18.75 5.01
C HIS A 166 56.52 -19.69 4.04
N VAL A 167 57.09 -19.09 2.98
CA VAL A 167 58.35 -19.55 2.38
C VAL A 167 59.28 -18.35 2.31
N ASP A 168 60.37 -18.42 3.08
CA ASP A 168 61.57 -17.61 2.94
C ASP A 168 62.44 -18.20 1.82
N ASP A 169 63.05 -17.35 1.00
CA ASP A 169 64.45 -17.49 0.56
C ASP A 169 64.75 -16.54 -0.62
N SER A 170 65.52 -15.51 -0.27
CA SER A 170 66.76 -15.06 -0.92
C SER A 170 66.83 -14.77 -2.43
N ASP A 171 67.37 -13.57 -2.64
CA ASP A 171 68.43 -13.21 -3.58
C ASP A 171 68.10 -12.56 -4.94
N SER A 172 68.71 -11.38 -5.04
CA SER A 172 69.54 -10.90 -6.15
C SER A 172 68.89 -10.02 -7.24
N ASP A 173 69.26 -8.74 -7.12
CA ASP A 173 69.88 -7.90 -8.14
C ASP A 173 69.13 -7.47 -9.42
N ALA A 174 69.10 -6.14 -9.53
CA ALA A 174 69.43 -5.33 -10.70
C ALA A 174 68.61 -5.52 -11.99
N HIS A 175 67.88 -4.47 -12.39
CA HIS A 175 68.47 -3.45 -13.27
C HIS A 175 67.48 -2.31 -13.57
N VAL A 176 68.03 -1.11 -13.47
CA VAL A 176 67.48 0.15 -14.00
C VAL A 176 67.46 0.09 -15.53
N ALA A 177 66.34 0.46 -16.16
CA ALA A 177 66.35 1.03 -17.51
C ALA A 177 65.09 1.85 -17.78
N SER A 178 65.28 3.18 -17.85
CA SER A 178 64.45 4.09 -18.64
C SER A 178 64.29 3.57 -20.07
N LEU A 179 63.14 3.79 -20.70
CA LEU A 179 63.07 4.05 -22.13
C LEU A 179 61.83 4.91 -22.43
N ASP A 180 62.13 6.12 -22.90
CA ASP A 180 61.26 7.03 -23.64
C ASP A 180 60.85 6.45 -25.01
N VAL A 181 59.87 7.16 -25.61
CA VAL A 181 59.55 7.30 -27.06
C VAL A 181 58.48 6.35 -27.62
N PRO A 182 57.60 6.77 -28.57
CA PRO A 182 57.48 8.09 -29.23
C PRO A 182 56.27 8.95 -28.86
#